data_AF-A0AA48LXW9-F1
#
_entry.id   AF-A0AA48LXW9-F1
#
_cell.length_a   1.000
_cell.length_b   1.000
_cell.length_c   1.000
_cell.angle_alpha   90.00
_cell.angle_beta   90.00
_cell.angle_gamma   90.00
#
_symmetry.space_group_name_H-M   'P 1'
#
loop_
_entity.id
_entity.type
_entity.pdbx_description
1 polymer ?
#
loop_
_entity_poly.entity_id
_entity_poly.type
_entity_poly.pdbx_seq_one_letter_code
_entity_poly.pdbx_strand_id
1 'polypeptide(L)'
;MHSVCTSGKNNPPVKMHVTTYVSGALNTLQLVQTSKTFPKLVCLPDGVTYEQAVDIFCKFLEEQPEQRSKNSAILIVAALARAFPCPN
;
A
#
# COMPACT_ATOMS: atom_id res chain seq x y z
N MET A 1 -10.04 -2.66 6.09
CA MET A 1 -9.26 -3.12 4.91
C MET A 1 -8.92 -4.61 4.93
N HIS A 2 -8.51 -5.21 6.06
CA HIS A 2 -8.15 -6.65 6.08
C HIS A 2 -9.29 -7.57 5.59
N SER A 3 -10.53 -7.35 6.03
CA SER A 3 -11.70 -8.10 5.54
C SER A 3 -11.88 -7.98 4.01
N VAL A 4 -11.58 -6.81 3.44
CA VAL A 4 -11.64 -6.56 1.99
C VAL A 4 -10.52 -7.32 1.26
N CYS A 5 -9.31 -7.37 1.83
CA CYS A 5 -8.20 -8.19 1.31
C CYS A 5 -8.54 -9.69 1.31
N THR A 6 -9.21 -10.20 2.35
CA THR A 6 -9.59 -11.62 2.42
C THR A 6 -10.80 -11.96 1.55
N SER A 7 -11.81 -11.08 1.49
CA SER A 7 -13.03 -11.28 0.71
C SER A 7 -12.86 -10.97 -0.79
N GLY A 8 -11.90 -10.10 -1.14
CA GLY A 8 -11.63 -9.68 -2.52
C GLY A 8 -10.94 -10.75 -3.38
N LYS A 9 -10.36 -11.80 -2.79
CA LYS A 9 -9.70 -12.87 -3.56
C LYS A 9 -10.64 -13.58 -4.55
N ASN A 10 -11.94 -13.68 -4.23
CA ASN A 10 -12.94 -14.38 -5.04
C ASN A 10 -14.16 -13.51 -5.42
N ASN A 11 -14.12 -12.19 -5.18
CA ASN A 11 -15.25 -11.29 -5.42
C ASN A 11 -14.79 -10.01 -6.15
N PRO A 12 -15.02 -9.89 -7.48
CA PRO A 12 -14.48 -8.79 -8.28
C PRO A 12 -14.91 -7.39 -7.81
N PRO A 13 -16.18 -7.13 -7.44
CA PRO A 13 -16.59 -5.86 -6.82
C PRO A 13 -15.79 -5.52 -5.55
N VAL A 14 -15.54 -6.49 -4.67
CA VAL A 14 -14.80 -6.26 -3.42
C VAL A 14 -13.31 -6.02 -3.67
N LYS A 15 -12.72 -6.72 -4.65
CA LYS A 15 -11.34 -6.50 -5.09
C LYS A 15 -11.13 -5.06 -5.55
N MET A 16 -12.10 -4.49 -6.27
CA MET A 16 -12.06 -3.11 -6.77
C MET A 16 -11.91 -2.07 -5.64
N HIS A 17 -12.54 -2.28 -4.47
CA HIS A 17 -12.43 -1.34 -3.35
C HIS A 17 -11.01 -1.24 -2.79
N VAL A 18 -10.33 -2.38 -2.60
CA VAL A 18 -8.96 -2.36 -2.07
C VAL A 18 -7.99 -1.81 -3.12
N THR A 19 -8.16 -2.21 -4.39
CA THR A 19 -7.30 -1.76 -5.48
C THR A 19 -7.39 -0.24 -5.66
N THR A 20 -8.60 0.32 -5.77
CA THR A 20 -8.76 1.77 -5.99
C THR A 20 -8.16 2.62 -4.84
N TYR A 21 -8.36 2.20 -3.59
CA TYR A 21 -7.79 2.91 -2.45
C TYR A 21 -6.25 2.82 -2.41
N VAL A 22 -5.69 1.63 -2.63
CA VAL A 22 -4.24 1.41 -2.66
C VAL A 22 -3.60 2.13 -3.85
N SER A 23 -4.21 2.10 -5.04
CA SER A 23 -3.74 2.83 -6.22
C SER A 23 -3.66 4.33 -5.97
N GLY A 24 -4.67 4.93 -5.31
CA GLY A 24 -4.65 6.35 -4.97
C GLY A 24 -3.48 6.72 -4.04
N ALA A 25 -3.22 5.88 -3.04
CA ALA A 25 -2.06 6.06 -2.15
C ALA A 25 -0.73 5.88 -2.90
N LEU A 26 -0.64 4.86 -3.79
CA LEU A 26 0.55 4.61 -4.60
C LEU A 26 0.87 5.80 -5.52
N ASN A 27 -0.13 6.33 -6.23
CA ASN A 27 0.06 7.48 -7.12
C ASN A 27 0.51 8.73 -6.36
N THR A 28 -0.06 8.93 -5.16
CA THR A 28 0.37 10.02 -4.29
C THR A 28 1.83 9.85 -3.87
N LEU A 29 2.23 8.63 -3.47
CA LEU A 29 3.62 8.34 -3.11
C LEU A 29 4.58 8.51 -4.30
N GLN A 30 4.17 8.09 -5.50
CA GLN A 30 4.94 8.27 -6.73
C GLN A 30 5.13 9.74 -7.08
N LEU A 31 4.12 10.59 -6.87
CA LEU A 31 4.27 12.03 -7.05
C LEU A 31 5.20 12.61 -5.98
N VAL A 32 4.96 12.28 -4.71
CA VAL A 32 5.69 12.84 -3.57
C VAL A 32 7.16 12.44 -3.58
N GLN A 33 7.53 11.23 -4.01
CA GLN A 33 8.94 10.80 -4.09
C GLN A 33 9.77 11.59 -5.11
N THR A 34 9.11 12.20 -6.12
CA THR A 34 9.77 13.08 -7.11
C THR A 34 9.92 14.51 -6.61
N SER A 35 9.17 14.89 -5.55
CA SER A 35 9.25 16.20 -4.93
C SER A 35 10.50 16.31 -4.05
N LYS A 36 11.20 17.45 -4.14
CA LYS A 36 12.29 17.80 -3.21
C LYS A 36 11.77 18.40 -1.89
N THR A 37 10.47 18.69 -1.81
CA THR A 37 9.86 19.41 -0.68
C THR A 37 9.46 18.46 0.45
N PHE A 38 9.16 17.20 0.14
CA PHE A 38 8.71 16.22 1.11
C PHE A 38 9.76 15.15 1.34
N PRO A 39 9.92 14.65 2.58
CA PRO A 39 10.84 13.55 2.86
C PRO A 39 10.36 12.27 2.15
N LYS A 40 11.30 11.48 1.63
CA LYS A 40 11.01 10.18 1.03
C LYS A 40 10.70 9.18 2.14
N LEU A 41 9.42 8.83 2.27
CA LEU A 41 8.97 7.79 3.21
C LEU A 41 9.11 6.37 2.63
N VAL A 42 9.15 6.27 1.31
CA VAL A 42 9.22 5.01 0.53
C VAL A 42 10.06 5.30 -0.71
N CYS A 43 10.86 4.32 -1.16
CA CYS A 43 11.61 4.40 -2.41
C CYS A 43 11.04 3.39 -3.40
N LEU A 44 9.95 3.77 -4.07
CA LEU A 44 9.27 2.88 -5.00
C LEU A 44 10.16 2.65 -6.22
N PRO A 45 10.44 1.39 -6.61
CA PRO A 45 11.15 1.11 -7.85
C PRO A 45 10.29 1.49 -9.06
N ASP A 46 10.95 1.66 -10.20
CA ASP A 46 10.24 1.88 -11.46
C ASP A 46 9.39 0.64 -11.82
N GLY A 47 8.12 0.87 -12.17
CA GLY A 47 7.23 -0.19 -12.64
C GLY A 47 6.47 -0.97 -11.56
N VAL A 48 6.43 -0.52 -10.29
CA VAL A 48 5.51 -1.09 -9.29
C VAL A 48 4.07 -1.03 -9.79
N THR A 49 3.41 -2.19 -9.86
CA THR A 49 2.01 -2.27 -10.30
C THR A 49 1.04 -2.08 -9.13
N TYR A 50 -0.21 -1.73 -9.46
CA TYR A 50 -1.27 -1.64 -8.44
C TYR A 50 -1.53 -2.99 -7.76
N GLU A 51 -1.47 -4.08 -8.52
CA GLU A 51 -1.62 -5.44 -7.98
C GLU A 51 -0.52 -5.76 -6.98
N GLN A 52 0.74 -5.46 -7.30
CA GLN A 52 1.86 -5.67 -6.38
C GLN A 52 1.70 -4.84 -5.09
N ALA A 53 1.30 -3.57 -5.21
CA ALA A 53 1.06 -2.72 -4.06
C ALA A 53 -0.08 -3.26 -3.17
N VAL A 54 -1.14 -3.78 -3.78
CA VAL A 54 -2.25 -4.43 -3.06
C VAL A 54 -1.77 -5.70 -2.37
N ASP A 55 -1.00 -6.55 -3.04
CA ASP A 55 -0.49 -7.80 -2.47
C ASP A 55 0.42 -7.53 -1.27
N ILE A 56 1.32 -6.55 -1.37
CA ILE A 56 2.18 -6.11 -0.27
C ILE A 56 1.34 -5.59 0.90
N PHE A 57 0.36 -4.74 0.65
CA PHE A 57 -0.51 -4.20 1.69
C PHE A 57 -1.33 -5.28 2.39
N CYS A 58 -1.95 -6.18 1.62
CA CYS A 58 -2.75 -7.27 2.18
C CYS A 58 -1.89 -8.24 3.01
N LYS A 59 -0.69 -8.58 2.52
CA LYS A 59 0.28 -9.38 3.28
C LYS A 59 0.70 -8.68 4.58
N PHE A 60 0.95 -7.37 4.54
CA PHE A 60 1.29 -6.60 5.74
C PHE A 60 0.17 -6.65 6.79
N LEU A 61 -1.09 -6.49 6.37
CA LEU A 61 -2.22 -6.62 7.30
C LEU A 61 -2.35 -8.02 7.88
N GLU A 62 -2.04 -9.07 7.10
CA GLU A 62 -2.04 -10.46 7.56
C GLU A 62 -0.99 -10.67 8.66
N GLU A 63 0.24 -10.19 8.44
CA GLU A 63 1.38 -10.33 9.36
C GLU A 63 1.32 -9.43 10.61
N GLN A 64 0.48 -8.38 10.62
CA GLN A 64 0.43 -7.37 11.68
C GLN A 64 -1.02 -7.11 12.15
N PRO A 65 -1.70 -8.12 12.74
CA PRO A 65 -3.11 -8.01 13.12
C PRO A 65 -3.39 -6.88 14.12
N GLU A 66 -2.47 -6.61 15.03
CA GLU A 66 -2.56 -5.55 16.04
C GLU A 66 -2.57 -4.15 15.43
N GLN A 67 -2.07 -3.98 14.21
CA GLN A 67 -2.03 -2.68 13.53
C GLN A 67 -3.29 -2.39 12.71
N ARG A 68 -4.18 -3.37 12.51
CA ARG A 68 -5.34 -3.27 11.61
C ARG A 68 -6.36 -2.19 11.99
N SER A 69 -6.34 -1.73 13.23
CA SER A 69 -7.19 -0.63 13.73
C SER A 69 -6.69 0.75 13.32
N LYS A 70 -5.44 0.87 12.84
CA LYS A 70 -4.85 2.14 12.42
C LYS A 70 -5.41 2.60 11.07
N ASN A 71 -5.16 3.88 10.76
CA ASN A 71 -5.54 4.47 9.49
C ASN A 71 -4.93 3.70 8.30
N SER A 72 -5.75 3.35 7.31
CA SER A 72 -5.33 2.51 6.18
C SER A 72 -4.26 3.17 5.31
N ALA A 73 -4.29 4.49 5.12
CA ALA A 73 -3.24 5.19 4.37
C ALA A 73 -1.88 5.07 5.08
N ILE A 74 -1.83 5.22 6.41
CA ILE A 74 -0.61 5.02 7.19
C ILE A 74 -0.09 3.58 7.03
N LEU A 75 -0.99 2.60 7.07
CA LEU A 75 -0.63 1.19 6.92
C LEU A 75 -0.14 0.86 5.50
N ILE A 76 -0.67 1.50 4.45
CA ILE A 76 -0.17 1.34 3.08
C ILE A 76 1.25 1.91 2.98
N VAL A 77 1.50 3.11 3.51
CA VAL A 77 2.85 3.70 3.53
C VAL A 77 3.81 2.80 4.31
N ALA A 78 3.41 2.30 5.48
CA ALA A 78 4.23 1.40 6.29
C ALA A 78 4.53 0.07 5.56
N ALA A 79 3.53 -0.52 4.90
CA ALA A 79 3.69 -1.75 4.13
C ALA A 79 4.68 -1.55 2.97
N LEU A 80 4.51 -0.47 2.21
CA LEU A 80 5.38 -0.15 1.08
C LEU A 80 6.78 0.28 1.54
N ALA A 81 6.93 1.01 2.65
CA ALA A 81 8.23 1.34 3.22
C ALA A 81 9.00 0.09 3.67
N ARG A 82 8.29 -0.90 4.22
CA ARG A 82 8.89 -2.19 4.62
C ARG A 82 9.32 -3.02 3.40
N ALA A 83 8.55 -2.96 2.31
CA ALA A 83 8.87 -3.67 1.06
C ALA A 83 9.95 -2.95 0.22
N PHE A 84 9.94 -1.62 0.24
CA PHE A 84 10.78 -0.74 -0.57
C PHE A 84 11.45 0.35 0.29
N PRO A 85 12.37 -0.05 1.18
CA PRO A 85 13.05 0.90 2.06
C PRO A 85 13.94 1.84 1.24
N CYS A 86 14.01 3.11 1.65
CA CYS A 86 15.00 4.03 1.11
C CYS A 86 16.39 3.73 1.69
N PRO A 87 17.46 3.79 0.87
CA PRO A 87 18.82 3.72 1.38
C PRO A 87 19.12 4.92 2.28
N ASN A 88 19.91 4.68 3.34
CA ASN A 88 20.39 5.72 4.26
C ASN A 88 21.40 6.64 3.60
#